data_AF-A0AAI8YNY4-F1
#
_entry.id   AF-A0AAI8YNY4-F1
#
_cell.length_a   1.000
_cell.length_b   1.000
_cell.length_c   1.000
_cell.angle_alpha   90.00
_cell.angle_beta   90.00
_cell.angle_gamma   90.00
#
_symmetry.space_group_name_H-M   'P 1'
#
loop_
_entity.id
_entity.type
_entity.pdbx_description
1 polymer ?
#
loop_
_entity_poly.entity_id
_entity_poly.type
_entity_poly.pdbx_seq_one_letter_code
_entity_poly.pdbx_strand_id
1 'polypeptide(L)'
;MRRVGPPETPRRLHGGIYNKGIKDLDANIHPYVVFGNVGGKDGFTGFDPAEHGIEPLSVMAVVCGDKLIYGVWGDENGVDGDKSVVGEASISLATACYVKDNINGNSGHDENDVLFIAFAGFDAVAGADGADWAAKNYDDFEASIEDLGDKLIGSITA
;
A
#
# COMPACT_ATOMS: atom_id res chain seq x y z
N MET A 1 -6.11 9.10 -4.42
CA MET A 1 -4.72 8.65 -4.35
C MET A 1 -3.75 9.79 -4.64
N ARG A 2 -3.13 10.36 -3.60
CA ARG A 2 -2.11 11.41 -3.74
C ARG A 2 -0.69 10.80 -3.84
N ARG A 3 0.27 11.67 -4.17
CA ARG A 3 1.68 11.46 -4.58
C ARG A 3 2.39 10.28 -3.92
N VAL A 4 3.42 9.73 -4.56
CA VAL A 4 4.45 8.94 -3.86
C VAL A 4 5.81 9.41 -4.39
N GLY A 5 6.58 10.07 -3.54
CA GLY A 5 8.05 10.13 -3.68
C GLY A 5 8.65 8.78 -3.32
N PRO A 6 9.96 8.53 -3.53
CA PRO A 6 10.58 7.33 -2.99
C PRO A 6 10.25 7.21 -1.49
N PRO A 7 9.98 6.00 -0.97
CA PRO A 7 9.46 5.83 0.37
C PRO A 7 10.33 6.56 1.39
N GLU A 8 9.72 7.41 2.22
CA GLU A 8 10.42 8.18 3.25
C GLU A 8 10.67 7.28 4.46
N THR A 9 11.47 6.24 4.25
CA THR A 9 11.76 5.13 5.19
C THR A 9 11.56 5.47 6.68
N PRO A 10 10.39 5.13 7.25
CA PRO A 10 10.27 4.92 8.68
C PRO A 10 11.08 3.67 9.01
N ARG A 11 11.76 3.71 10.15
CA ARG A 11 12.88 2.84 10.58
C ARG A 11 12.59 1.33 10.73
N ARG A 12 11.49 0.79 10.17
CA ARG A 12 11.01 -0.58 10.44
C ARG A 12 10.44 -1.39 9.27
N LEU A 13 10.16 -0.83 8.10
CA LEU A 13 9.32 -1.54 7.13
C LEU A 13 10.10 -2.45 6.14
N HIS A 14 11.33 -2.11 5.73
CA HIS A 14 11.96 -2.77 4.57
C HIS A 14 13.47 -3.00 4.67
N GLY A 15 13.98 -3.68 5.70
CA GLY A 15 15.43 -3.96 5.83
C GLY A 15 16.10 -4.72 4.65
N GLY A 16 15.35 -5.04 3.60
CA GLY A 16 15.78 -5.64 2.33
C GLY A 16 14.79 -6.69 1.82
N ILE A 17 13.47 -6.43 1.94
CA ILE A 17 12.31 -7.27 1.54
C ILE A 17 12.66 -8.77 1.37
N TYR A 18 13.12 -9.40 2.46
CA TYR A 18 13.42 -10.84 2.52
C TYR A 18 14.61 -11.37 1.70
N ASN A 19 15.54 -10.52 1.25
CA ASN A 19 16.69 -10.91 0.41
C ASN A 19 16.30 -11.50 -0.96
N LYS A 20 15.12 -11.16 -1.48
CA LYS A 20 14.64 -11.62 -2.80
C LYS A 20 15.22 -10.84 -3.98
N GLY A 21 16.33 -10.13 -3.77
CA GLY A 21 17.02 -9.39 -4.82
C GLY A 21 16.46 -7.98 -5.09
N ILE A 22 15.42 -7.56 -4.35
CA ILE A 22 14.98 -6.17 -4.32
C ILE A 22 15.36 -5.52 -2.99
N LYS A 23 15.70 -4.23 -3.04
CA LYS A 23 16.04 -3.45 -1.85
C LYS A 23 14.82 -2.72 -1.29
N ASP A 24 13.85 -2.45 -2.15
CA ASP A 24 12.68 -1.63 -1.87
C ASP A 24 11.57 -1.94 -2.88
N LEU A 25 10.34 -1.51 -2.59
CA LEU A 25 9.21 -1.60 -3.51
C LEU A 25 9.37 -0.58 -4.64
N ASP A 26 9.24 -1.03 -5.88
CA ASP A 26 9.18 -0.17 -7.06
C ASP A 26 7.75 0.32 -7.29
N ALA A 27 7.53 1.64 -7.22
CA ALA A 27 6.22 2.28 -7.37
C ALA A 27 5.52 2.01 -8.72
N ASN A 28 6.24 1.59 -9.77
CA ASN A 28 5.67 1.27 -11.08
C ASN A 28 5.34 -0.21 -11.25
N ILE A 29 5.81 -1.06 -10.32
CA ILE A 29 5.62 -2.52 -10.36
C ILE A 29 4.71 -2.94 -9.21
N HIS A 30 5.07 -2.61 -7.98
CA HIS A 30 4.43 -3.14 -6.79
C HIS A 30 3.23 -2.27 -6.42
N PRO A 31 1.98 -2.78 -6.47
CA PRO A 31 0.85 -2.09 -5.85
C PRO A 31 1.05 -2.01 -4.34
N TYR A 32 1.23 -0.81 -3.83
CA TYR A 32 1.28 -0.59 -2.39
C TYR A 32 0.54 0.67 -1.98
N VAL A 33 0.03 0.62 -0.75
CA VAL A 33 -0.65 1.71 -0.07
C VAL A 33 0.33 2.33 0.92
N VAL A 34 0.32 3.66 0.97
CA VAL A 34 0.95 4.40 2.06
C VAL A 34 -0.10 4.57 3.16
N PHE A 35 0.02 3.74 4.19
CA PHE A 35 -1.00 3.57 5.22
C PHE A 35 -0.43 3.92 6.59
N GLY A 36 -1.18 4.68 7.38
CA GLY A 36 -0.61 5.35 8.55
C GLY A 36 -0.18 6.78 8.26
N ASN A 37 -0.06 7.56 9.32
CA ASN A 37 0.55 8.89 9.26
C ASN A 37 1.39 9.14 10.53
N VAL A 38 2.55 8.52 10.57
CA VAL A 38 3.48 8.58 11.69
C VAL A 38 4.42 9.79 11.55
N GLY A 39 4.94 10.31 12.66
CA GLY A 39 5.89 11.43 12.64
C GLY A 39 5.52 12.62 13.53
N GLY A 40 4.32 12.59 14.14
CA GLY A 40 4.00 13.33 15.37
C GLY A 40 4.44 14.79 15.39
N LYS A 41 3.71 15.67 14.70
CA LYS A 41 3.78 17.12 14.94
C LYS A 41 2.74 17.50 15.98
N ASP A 42 3.13 18.35 16.94
CA ASP A 42 2.20 18.81 17.98
C ASP A 42 0.93 19.42 17.37
N GLY A 43 -0.23 18.91 17.83
CA GLY A 43 -1.55 19.30 17.33
C GLY A 43 -2.03 18.53 16.10
N PHE A 44 -1.25 17.59 15.56
CA PHE A 44 -1.62 16.79 14.40
C PHE A 44 -2.01 15.38 14.85
N THR A 45 -3.11 14.86 14.32
CA THR A 45 -3.54 13.48 14.59
C THR A 45 -2.63 12.51 13.84
N GLY A 46 -2.00 11.59 14.57
CA GLY A 46 -1.28 10.45 14.00
C GLY A 46 -2.09 9.17 14.12
N PHE A 47 -1.78 8.22 13.25
CA PHE A 47 -2.34 6.88 13.20
C PHE A 47 -1.20 5.94 12.80
N ASP A 48 -0.84 5.04 13.72
CA ASP A 48 0.15 3.98 13.50
C ASP A 48 -0.62 2.66 13.28
N PRO A 49 -0.62 2.09 12.07
CA PRO A 49 -1.34 0.84 11.79
C PRO A 49 -0.87 -0.34 12.66
N ALA A 50 0.41 -0.35 13.07
CA ALA A 50 0.96 -1.43 13.88
C ALA A 50 0.35 -1.46 15.30
N GLU A 51 -0.07 -0.31 15.84
CA GLU A 51 -0.81 -0.25 17.12
C GLU A 51 -2.19 -0.92 17.02
N HIS A 52 -2.69 -1.12 15.81
CA HIS A 52 -3.96 -1.78 15.52
C HIS A 52 -3.79 -3.23 15.02
N GLY A 53 -2.57 -3.79 15.16
CA GLY A 53 -2.27 -5.17 14.80
C GLY A 53 -2.17 -5.40 13.30
N ILE A 54 -2.00 -4.35 12.50
CA ILE A 54 -1.72 -4.46 11.08
C ILE A 54 -0.21 -4.56 10.94
N GLU A 55 0.27 -5.52 10.16
CA GLU A 55 1.70 -5.81 10.05
C GLU A 55 2.27 -5.20 8.76
N PRO A 56 3.51 -4.68 8.76
CA PRO A 56 4.19 -4.23 7.54
C PRO A 56 4.14 -5.28 6.44
N LEU A 57 3.97 -4.86 5.18
CA LEU A 57 3.81 -5.76 4.03
C LEU A 57 2.58 -6.69 4.10
N SER A 58 1.61 -6.40 4.98
CA SER A 58 0.30 -7.04 4.90
C SER A 58 -0.39 -6.70 3.60
N VAL A 59 -1.06 -7.69 3.02
CA VAL A 59 -1.99 -7.47 1.91
C VAL A 59 -3.11 -6.54 2.38
N MET A 60 -3.44 -5.59 1.51
CA MET A 60 -4.54 -4.64 1.67
C MET A 60 -5.46 -4.77 0.46
N ALA A 61 -6.76 -4.63 0.70
CA ALA A 61 -7.74 -4.56 -0.36
C ALA A 61 -8.09 -3.09 -0.64
N VAL A 62 -8.19 -2.74 -1.92
CA VAL A 62 -8.43 -1.37 -2.37
C VAL A 62 -9.61 -1.37 -3.32
N VAL A 63 -10.68 -0.67 -2.94
CA VAL A 63 -11.86 -0.47 -3.78
C VAL A 63 -11.76 0.91 -4.42
N CYS A 64 -11.70 0.94 -5.74
CA CYS A 64 -11.48 2.16 -6.53
C CYS A 64 -11.95 1.95 -7.98
N GLY A 65 -12.48 2.99 -8.63
CA GLY A 65 -12.82 2.92 -10.07
C GLY A 65 -13.66 1.71 -10.48
N ASP A 66 -14.63 1.30 -9.64
CA ASP A 66 -15.46 0.10 -9.79
C ASP A 66 -14.69 -1.25 -9.79
N LYS A 67 -13.51 -1.28 -9.18
CA LYS A 67 -12.64 -2.45 -9.06
C LYS A 67 -12.31 -2.75 -7.60
N LEU A 68 -11.99 -4.01 -7.33
CA LEU A 68 -11.27 -4.46 -6.15
C LEU A 68 -9.85 -4.83 -6.62
N ILE A 69 -8.84 -4.25 -5.98
CA ILE A 69 -7.43 -4.46 -6.30
C ILE A 69 -6.70 -4.79 -5.01
N TYR A 70 -5.77 -5.75 -5.08
CA TYR A 70 -4.89 -6.05 -3.95
C TYR A 70 -3.55 -5.31 -4.08
N GLY A 71 -3.05 -4.85 -2.94
CA GLY A 71 -1.72 -4.31 -2.79
C GLY A 71 -1.16 -4.67 -1.42
N VAL A 72 -0.01 -4.11 -1.07
CA VAL A 72 0.56 -4.28 0.28
C VAL A 72 0.64 -2.95 1.02
N TRP A 73 0.64 -2.98 2.35
CA TRP A 73 1.09 -1.82 3.12
C TRP A 73 2.60 -1.65 2.94
N GLY A 74 3.00 -0.62 2.18
CA GLY A 74 4.38 -0.43 1.73
C GLY A 74 5.06 0.84 2.20
N ASP A 75 4.35 1.77 2.82
CA ASP A 75 4.96 2.94 3.47
C ASP A 75 3.98 3.60 4.46
N GLU A 76 4.45 4.61 5.20
CA GLU A 76 3.63 5.47 6.06
C GLU A 76 3.74 6.93 5.63
N ASN A 77 2.64 7.68 5.72
CA ASN A 77 2.68 9.08 5.36
C ASN A 77 3.36 9.93 6.43
N GLY A 78 4.14 10.91 6.00
CA GLY A 78 4.64 11.96 6.87
C GLY A 78 3.62 13.08 7.11
N VAL A 79 4.10 14.12 7.78
CA VAL A 79 3.39 15.40 7.89
C VAL A 79 3.52 16.15 6.55
N ASP A 80 2.41 16.36 5.84
CA ASP A 80 2.37 17.15 4.59
C ASP A 80 1.55 18.43 4.77
N GLY A 81 2.25 19.57 4.77
CA GLY A 81 1.65 20.89 4.95
C GLY A 81 1.08 21.13 6.36
N ASP A 82 -0.20 21.50 6.41
CA ASP A 82 -0.87 21.97 7.63
C ASP A 82 -1.61 20.86 8.40
N LYS A 83 -1.54 19.60 7.95
CA LYS A 83 -2.15 18.45 8.63
C LYS A 83 -1.42 17.14 8.31
N SER A 84 -1.64 16.11 9.11
CA SER A 84 -1.30 14.74 8.69
C SER A 84 -2.25 14.31 7.58
N VAL A 85 -1.74 13.62 6.57
CA VAL A 85 -2.52 13.16 5.40
C VAL A 85 -2.42 11.65 5.25
N VAL A 86 -3.41 11.06 4.59
CA VAL A 86 -3.46 9.64 4.22
C VAL A 86 -3.96 9.52 2.78
N GLY A 87 -3.81 8.34 2.18
CA GLY A 87 -4.31 8.05 0.84
C GLY A 87 -3.29 8.26 -0.27
N GLU A 88 -2.00 8.25 0.07
CA GLU A 88 -0.92 8.06 -0.91
C GLU A 88 -0.84 6.58 -1.33
N ALA A 89 -0.47 6.34 -2.59
CA ALA A 89 -0.45 5.00 -3.18
C ALA A 89 0.54 4.94 -4.34
N SER A 90 1.10 3.75 -4.60
CA SER A 90 2.04 3.56 -5.71
C SER A 90 1.44 3.92 -7.07
N ILE A 91 2.30 4.27 -8.03
CA ILE A 91 1.88 4.61 -9.40
C ILE A 91 1.16 3.41 -10.03
N SER A 92 1.63 2.19 -9.80
CA SER A 92 1.02 0.97 -10.34
C SER A 92 -0.39 0.75 -9.78
N LEU A 93 -0.60 0.92 -8.47
CA LEU A 93 -1.93 0.82 -7.86
C LEU A 93 -2.88 1.90 -8.39
N ALA A 94 -2.45 3.16 -8.41
CA ALA A 94 -3.26 4.27 -8.89
C ALA A 94 -3.59 4.13 -10.39
N THR A 95 -2.63 3.68 -11.21
CA THR A 95 -2.86 3.40 -12.64
C THR A 95 -3.84 2.26 -12.83
N ALA A 96 -3.75 1.20 -12.02
CA ALA A 96 -4.67 0.07 -12.09
C ALA A 96 -6.11 0.47 -11.73
N CYS A 97 -6.28 1.35 -10.73
CA CYS A 97 -7.57 1.95 -10.40
C CYS A 97 -8.10 2.84 -11.55
N TYR A 98 -7.25 3.74 -12.06
CA TYR A 98 -7.66 4.88 -12.91
C TYR A 98 -6.84 4.99 -14.19
N VAL A 99 -6.89 3.97 -15.04
CA VAL A 99 -6.11 3.85 -16.30
C VAL A 99 -6.24 5.08 -17.22
N LYS A 100 -7.34 5.84 -17.13
CA LYS A 100 -7.62 6.99 -17.99
C LYS A 100 -6.95 8.29 -17.52
N ASP A 101 -6.47 8.36 -16.29
CA ASP A 101 -6.21 9.63 -15.61
C ASP A 101 -4.74 10.10 -15.71
N ASN A 102 -3.97 9.57 -16.67
CA ASN A 102 -2.57 9.92 -16.92
C ASN A 102 -1.73 9.94 -15.63
N ILE A 103 -1.96 8.96 -14.76
CA ILE A 103 -1.29 8.81 -13.48
C ILE A 103 0.23 8.75 -13.68
N ASN A 104 0.97 9.53 -12.89
CA ASN A 104 2.43 9.56 -12.87
C ASN A 104 2.93 10.15 -11.55
N GLY A 105 4.26 10.25 -11.36
CA GLY A 105 4.85 10.78 -10.12
C GLY A 105 4.43 12.21 -9.74
N ASN A 106 3.85 12.97 -10.67
CA ASN A 106 3.34 14.34 -10.45
C ASN A 106 1.81 14.47 -10.63
N SER A 107 1.10 13.40 -10.99
CA SER A 107 -0.34 13.42 -11.26
C SER A 107 -1.01 12.20 -10.63
N GLY A 108 -1.84 12.44 -9.62
CA GLY A 108 -2.63 11.43 -8.93
C GLY A 108 -4.13 11.62 -9.14
N HIS A 109 -4.90 10.91 -8.32
CA HIS A 109 -6.37 10.99 -8.25
C HIS A 109 -6.76 11.69 -6.95
N ASP A 110 -7.56 12.75 -6.98
CA ASP A 110 -7.76 13.64 -5.83
C ASP A 110 -9.13 13.45 -5.15
N GLU A 111 -10.02 12.69 -5.77
CA GLU A 111 -11.36 12.44 -5.31
C GLU A 111 -11.38 11.49 -4.11
N ASN A 112 -12.38 11.66 -3.25
CA ASN A 112 -12.58 10.87 -2.03
C ASN A 112 -13.49 9.66 -2.30
N ASP A 113 -13.13 8.84 -3.29
CA ASP A 113 -13.90 7.69 -3.79
C ASP A 113 -13.10 6.37 -3.72
N VAL A 114 -12.00 6.36 -2.95
CA VAL A 114 -11.16 5.18 -2.72
C VAL A 114 -11.35 4.67 -1.30
N LEU A 115 -11.61 3.36 -1.14
CA LEU A 115 -11.66 2.68 0.15
C LEU A 115 -10.46 1.74 0.28
N PHE A 116 -9.71 1.90 1.37
CA PHE A 116 -8.63 1.00 1.77
C PHE A 116 -9.11 0.10 2.91
N ILE A 117 -8.90 -1.21 2.78
CA ILE A 117 -9.24 -2.22 3.77
C ILE A 117 -7.94 -2.91 4.18
N ALA A 118 -7.59 -2.77 5.46
CA ALA A 118 -6.46 -3.44 6.06
C ALA A 118 -6.92 -4.60 6.94
N PHE A 119 -6.13 -5.67 6.98
CA PHE A 119 -6.41 -6.86 7.77
C PHE A 119 -5.40 -6.96 8.90
N ALA A 120 -5.88 -7.19 10.12
CA ALA A 120 -5.01 -7.38 11.28
C ALA A 120 -4.48 -8.82 11.36
N GLY A 121 -3.29 -8.96 11.92
CA GLY A 121 -2.62 -10.22 12.20
C GLY A 121 -1.66 -10.68 11.10
N PHE A 122 -0.72 -11.54 11.49
CA PHE A 122 0.33 -12.06 10.61
C PHE A 122 -0.17 -12.86 9.42
N ASP A 123 -1.40 -13.39 9.48
CA ASP A 123 -2.01 -14.11 8.36
C ASP A 123 -2.26 -13.20 7.14
N ALA A 124 -2.25 -11.87 7.31
CA ALA A 124 -2.33 -10.92 6.22
C ALA A 124 -0.99 -10.66 5.52
N VAL A 125 0.14 -11.07 6.11
CA VAL A 125 1.47 -10.83 5.56
C VAL A 125 1.80 -11.89 4.52
N ALA A 126 2.03 -11.46 3.27
CA ALA A 126 2.41 -12.39 2.19
C ALA A 126 3.74 -13.13 2.49
N GLY A 127 4.63 -12.49 3.25
CA GLY A 127 5.90 -13.06 3.67
C GLY A 127 6.87 -13.26 2.50
N ALA A 128 8.03 -13.86 2.77
CA ALA A 128 9.10 -13.97 1.79
C ALA A 128 8.71 -14.76 0.53
N ASP A 129 7.90 -15.81 0.68
CA ASP A 129 7.59 -16.76 -0.39
C ASP A 129 6.14 -16.68 -0.89
N GLY A 130 5.31 -15.83 -0.29
CA GLY A 130 3.89 -15.65 -0.67
C GLY A 130 3.62 -14.44 -1.56
N ALA A 131 4.67 -13.76 -2.05
CA ALA A 131 4.56 -12.77 -3.11
C ALA A 131 5.78 -12.84 -4.02
N ASP A 132 5.61 -12.50 -5.30
CA ASP A 132 6.71 -12.35 -6.25
C ASP A 132 7.38 -10.98 -6.09
N TRP A 133 8.12 -10.80 -5.00
CA TRP A 133 8.88 -9.57 -4.73
C TRP A 133 9.87 -9.19 -5.84
N ALA A 134 10.21 -10.11 -6.75
CA ALA A 134 11.12 -9.83 -7.86
C ALA A 134 10.39 -9.63 -9.19
N ALA A 135 9.05 -9.52 -9.18
CA ALA A 135 8.20 -9.30 -10.33
C ALA A 135 8.71 -8.16 -11.21
N LYS A 136 8.46 -8.28 -12.52
CA LYS A 136 8.94 -7.32 -13.52
C LYS A 136 7.86 -6.35 -14.00
N ASN A 137 6.62 -6.58 -13.59
CA ASN A 137 5.47 -5.76 -13.92
C ASN A 137 4.39 -5.93 -12.84
N TYR A 138 3.39 -5.05 -12.90
CA TYR A 138 2.27 -5.03 -11.98
C TYR A 138 1.46 -6.33 -12.00
N ASP A 139 1.14 -6.85 -13.18
CA ASP A 139 0.27 -8.01 -13.31
C ASP A 139 0.88 -9.25 -12.63
N ASP A 140 2.18 -9.47 -12.80
CA ASP A 140 2.90 -10.59 -12.17
C ASP A 140 2.91 -10.46 -10.63
N PHE A 141 3.12 -9.25 -10.10
CA PHE A 141 3.11 -9.06 -8.65
C PHE A 141 1.71 -9.21 -8.06
N GLU A 142 0.72 -8.56 -8.67
CA GLU A 142 -0.64 -8.54 -8.13
C GLU A 142 -1.26 -9.95 -8.15
N ALA A 143 -1.08 -10.70 -9.25
CA ALA A 143 -1.47 -12.09 -9.33
C ALA A 143 -0.80 -12.97 -8.26
N SER A 144 0.43 -12.62 -7.82
CA SER A 144 1.13 -13.39 -6.79
C SER A 144 0.52 -13.25 -5.39
N ILE A 145 -0.25 -12.19 -5.13
CA ILE A 145 -0.92 -11.93 -3.85
C ILE A 145 -2.44 -12.10 -3.89
N GLU A 146 -3.01 -12.33 -5.08
CA GLU A 146 -4.46 -12.44 -5.32
C GLU A 146 -5.12 -13.51 -4.42
N ASP A 147 -4.57 -14.73 -4.39
CA ASP A 147 -5.09 -15.84 -3.57
C ASP A 147 -5.18 -15.47 -2.07
N LEU A 148 -4.18 -14.72 -1.57
CA LEU A 148 -4.18 -14.25 -0.19
C LEU A 148 -5.21 -13.15 0.02
N GLY A 149 -5.29 -12.19 -0.90
CA GLY A 149 -6.30 -11.13 -0.89
C GLY A 149 -7.72 -11.68 -0.87
N ASP A 150 -8.03 -12.62 -1.77
CA ASP A 150 -9.34 -13.28 -1.87
C ASP A 150 -9.71 -14.02 -0.59
N LYS A 151 -8.75 -14.73 0.00
CA LYS A 151 -8.94 -15.39 1.30
C LYS A 151 -9.28 -14.38 2.41
N LEU A 152 -8.58 -13.24 2.45
CA LEU A 152 -8.78 -12.20 3.46
C LEU A 152 -10.15 -11.52 3.28
N ILE A 153 -10.53 -11.15 2.07
CA ILE A 153 -11.85 -10.60 1.77
C ILE A 153 -12.96 -11.59 2.11
N GLY A 154 -12.79 -12.88 1.79
CA GLY A 154 -13.75 -13.92 2.13
C GLY A 154 -13.97 -14.11 3.63
N SER A 155 -13.05 -13.61 4.48
CA SER A 155 -13.20 -13.62 5.93
C SER A 155 -14.08 -12.48 6.48
N ILE A 156 -14.32 -11.44 5.67
CA ILE A 156 -15.23 -10.35 6.00
C ILE A 156 -16.65 -10.88 5.82
N THR A 157 -17.24 -11.34 6.93
CA THR A 157 -18.64 -11.74 6.99
C THR A 157 -19.50 -10.53 7.35
N ALA A 158 -20.66 -10.41 6.68
CA ALA A 158 -21.67 -9.39 6.97
C ALA A 158 -22.54 -9.75 8.19
#